data_AF-A0A550D382-F1
#
_entry.id   AF-A0A550D382-F1
#
_cell.length_a   1.000
_cell.length_b   1.000
_cell.length_c   1.000
_cell.angle_alpha   90.00
_cell.angle_beta   90.00
_cell.angle_gamma   90.00
#
_symmetry.space_group_name_H-M   'P 1'
#
loop_
_entity.id
_entity.type
_entity.pdbx_description
1 polymer ?
#
loop_
_entity_poly.entity_id
_entity_poly.type
_entity_poly.pdbx_seq_one_letter_code
_entity_poly.pdbx_strand_id
1 'polypeptide(L)'
;LRMGKKVLVPTPRLRGDFYLLDPKRISNYSEASRISGFSKYGIKVNIEELDKIDLVVVGSVAVTLSGDRVGKGEGYSELEFAILRELGKVGENTPIATTVHDIQIVKEIPIEPFDVPVDIIATPTTIIRVNRRREKPRGLYIEFLTKEKIQSTPYLKEYLQRRYNGL
;
A
#
# COMPACT_ATOMS: atom_id res chain seq x y z
N LEU A 1 -15.52 -3.06 -4.10
CA LEU A 1 -16.90 -2.63 -3.76
C LEU A 1 -17.97 -3.43 -4.49
N ARG A 2 -18.13 -3.31 -5.82
CA ARG A 2 -19.18 -4.07 -6.57
C ARG A 2 -19.17 -5.58 -6.33
N MET A 3 -18.00 -6.17 -6.12
CA MET A 3 -17.84 -7.60 -5.81
C MET A 3 -18.02 -7.94 -4.32
N GLY A 4 -18.64 -7.08 -3.50
CA GLY A 4 -18.86 -7.33 -2.07
C GLY A 4 -17.59 -7.30 -1.19
N LYS A 5 -16.43 -6.95 -1.75
CA LYS A 5 -15.16 -6.83 -1.00
C LYS A 5 -15.08 -5.51 -0.22
N LYS A 6 -14.67 -5.60 1.05
CA LYS A 6 -14.25 -4.46 1.86
C LYS A 6 -12.92 -3.90 1.31
N VAL A 7 -12.73 -2.60 1.38
CA VAL A 7 -11.51 -1.93 0.89
C VAL A 7 -10.96 -1.03 1.98
N LEU A 8 -9.72 -1.29 2.40
CA LEU A 8 -8.98 -0.41 3.29
C LEU A 8 -8.19 0.59 2.45
N VAL A 9 -8.31 1.87 2.75
CA VAL A 9 -7.63 2.95 2.00
C VAL A 9 -6.93 3.88 2.99
N PRO A 10 -5.61 4.11 2.85
CA PRO A 10 -4.91 5.13 3.62
C PRO A 10 -5.30 6.53 3.13
N THR A 11 -5.26 7.52 4.02
CA THR A 11 -5.33 8.92 3.58
C THR A 11 -4.12 9.28 2.69
N PRO A 12 -4.30 10.17 1.70
CA PRO A 12 -3.19 10.61 0.85
C PRO A 12 -2.01 11.09 1.67
N ARG A 13 -0.82 10.59 1.34
CA ARG A 13 0.44 10.93 2.00
C ARG A 13 0.48 10.62 3.50
N LEU A 14 -0.35 9.66 3.97
CA LEU A 14 -0.46 9.29 5.38
C LEU A 14 -0.64 10.52 6.31
N ARG A 15 -1.41 11.51 5.85
CA ARG A 15 -1.71 12.73 6.62
C ARG A 15 -2.66 12.49 7.78
N GLY A 16 -3.40 11.39 7.76
CA GLY A 16 -4.27 10.93 8.83
C GLY A 16 -4.42 9.42 8.77
N ASP A 17 -5.57 8.91 9.16
CA ASP A 17 -5.79 7.48 9.36
C ASP A 17 -6.14 6.70 8.08
N PHE A 18 -6.50 5.44 8.29
CA PHE A 18 -7.07 4.54 7.30
C PHE A 18 -8.60 4.54 7.38
N TYR A 19 -9.22 4.33 6.23
CA TYR A 19 -10.66 4.25 6.08
C TYR A 19 -11.05 2.89 5.52
N LEU A 20 -12.03 2.25 6.16
CA LEU A 20 -12.62 1.01 5.68
C LEU A 20 -13.93 1.29 4.95
N LEU A 21 -13.94 0.97 3.66
CA LEU A 21 -15.13 0.99 2.82
C LEU A 21 -15.80 -0.38 2.87
N ASP A 22 -16.95 -0.46 3.56
CA ASP A 22 -17.80 -1.65 3.54
C ASP A 22 -18.87 -1.50 2.46
N PRO A 23 -18.88 -2.35 1.40
CA PRO A 23 -19.84 -2.24 0.32
C PRO A 23 -21.30 -2.38 0.76
N LYS A 24 -21.59 -2.99 1.92
CA LYS A 24 -22.94 -3.07 2.49
C LYS A 24 -23.47 -1.72 2.99
N ARG A 25 -22.58 -0.74 3.21
CA ARG A 25 -22.90 0.58 3.77
C ARG A 25 -22.82 1.70 2.74
N ILE A 26 -22.55 1.37 1.48
CA ILE A 26 -22.27 2.34 0.43
C ILE A 26 -23.33 2.24 -0.65
N SER A 27 -24.07 3.34 -0.84
CA SER A 27 -25.11 3.45 -1.88
C SER A 27 -24.56 3.86 -3.24
N ASN A 28 -23.44 4.59 -3.29
CA ASN A 28 -22.81 5.06 -4.53
C ASN A 28 -21.33 4.67 -4.62
N TYR A 29 -21.04 3.55 -5.28
CA TYR A 29 -19.67 3.06 -5.44
C TYR A 29 -18.78 3.97 -6.29
N SER A 30 -19.33 4.67 -7.28
CA SER A 30 -18.54 5.54 -8.16
C SER A 30 -18.04 6.78 -7.43
N GLU A 31 -18.83 7.30 -6.50
CA GLU A 31 -18.41 8.42 -5.66
C GLU A 31 -17.43 7.94 -4.58
N ALA A 32 -17.74 6.81 -3.92
CA ALA A 32 -16.90 6.24 -2.87
C ALA A 32 -15.48 5.89 -3.33
N SER A 33 -15.26 5.56 -4.61
CA SER A 33 -13.94 5.26 -5.16
C SER A 33 -13.10 6.49 -5.52
N ARG A 34 -13.60 7.72 -5.34
CA ARG A 34 -12.85 8.96 -5.59
C ARG A 34 -12.01 9.36 -4.37
N ILE A 35 -10.93 10.11 -4.61
CA ILE A 35 -10.08 10.68 -3.54
C ILE A 35 -10.90 11.52 -2.55
N SER A 36 -11.91 12.27 -3.02
CA SER A 36 -12.79 13.04 -2.15
C SER A 36 -13.92 12.23 -1.51
N GLY A 37 -14.20 11.03 -2.04
CA GLY A 37 -15.34 10.23 -1.63
C GLY A 37 -15.00 9.15 -0.60
N PHE A 38 -13.79 8.59 -0.61
CA PHE A 38 -13.47 7.45 0.24
C PHE A 38 -13.66 7.76 1.74
N SER A 39 -13.37 8.98 2.18
CA SER A 39 -13.54 9.41 3.58
C SER A 39 -15.00 9.74 3.95
N LYS A 40 -15.83 10.12 2.97
CA LYS A 40 -17.27 10.35 3.16
C LYS A 40 -18.03 9.04 3.36
N TYR A 41 -17.64 8.00 2.62
CA TYR A 41 -18.33 6.70 2.60
C TYR A 41 -17.66 5.65 3.49
N GLY A 42 -16.37 5.77 3.72
CA GLY A 42 -15.61 4.88 4.59
C GLY A 42 -15.73 5.29 6.06
N ILE A 43 -15.51 4.33 6.94
CA ILE A 43 -15.33 4.61 8.37
C ILE A 43 -13.83 4.70 8.68
N LYS A 44 -13.43 5.71 9.44
CA LYS A 44 -12.10 5.73 10.04
C LYS A 44 -11.96 4.52 10.98
N VAL A 45 -10.86 3.80 10.88
CA VAL A 45 -10.62 2.56 11.64
C VAL A 45 -9.25 2.57 12.30
N ASN A 46 -9.15 1.92 13.45
CA ASN A 46 -7.88 1.50 14.02
C ASN A 46 -7.41 0.25 13.26
N ILE A 47 -6.31 0.35 12.51
CA ILE A 47 -5.79 -0.78 11.73
C ILE A 47 -5.34 -1.95 12.61
N GLU A 48 -4.99 -1.72 13.87
CA GLU A 48 -4.61 -2.77 14.83
C GLU A 48 -5.78 -3.70 15.16
N GLU A 49 -7.02 -3.22 15.06
CA GLU A 49 -8.24 -3.98 15.33
C GLU A 49 -8.80 -4.71 14.11
N LEU A 50 -8.21 -4.50 12.93
CA LEU A 50 -8.67 -5.13 11.70
C LEU A 50 -8.18 -6.57 11.56
N ASP A 51 -8.94 -7.38 10.82
CA ASP A 51 -8.48 -8.67 10.31
C ASP A 51 -7.28 -8.51 9.36
N LYS A 52 -6.69 -9.65 8.99
CA LYS A 52 -5.61 -9.67 7.98
C LYS A 52 -6.11 -9.17 6.63
N ILE A 53 -5.20 -8.57 5.87
CA ILE A 53 -5.42 -8.11 4.52
C ILE A 53 -5.11 -9.25 3.55
N ASP A 54 -6.10 -9.60 2.73
CA ASP A 54 -5.99 -10.70 1.77
C ASP A 54 -5.26 -10.33 0.48
N LEU A 55 -5.23 -9.03 0.14
CA LEU A 55 -4.65 -8.51 -1.11
C LEU A 55 -4.28 -7.03 -0.92
N VAL A 56 -3.08 -6.66 -1.36
CA VAL A 56 -2.68 -5.25 -1.50
C VAL A 56 -2.70 -4.88 -2.97
N VAL A 57 -3.32 -3.75 -3.32
CA VAL A 57 -3.25 -3.17 -4.67
C VAL A 57 -2.46 -1.87 -4.59
N VAL A 58 -1.32 -1.81 -5.27
CA VAL A 58 -0.43 -0.66 -5.27
C VAL A 58 -0.43 0.02 -6.64
N GLY A 59 -0.33 1.35 -6.64
CA GLY A 59 -0.09 2.11 -7.88
C GLY A 59 1.37 1.98 -8.32
N SER A 60 1.63 2.04 -9.62
CA SER A 60 3.00 1.98 -10.16
C SER A 60 3.15 2.90 -11.37
N VAL A 61 4.33 3.51 -11.51
CA VAL A 61 4.74 4.27 -12.69
C VAL A 61 5.41 3.35 -13.71
N ALA A 62 6.20 2.39 -13.26
CA ALA A 62 6.73 1.31 -14.09
C ALA A 62 6.96 0.04 -13.25
N VAL A 63 7.04 -1.10 -13.93
CA VAL A 63 7.30 -2.42 -13.33
C VAL A 63 8.25 -3.23 -14.20
N THR A 64 8.96 -4.20 -13.62
CA THR A 64 9.70 -5.23 -14.34
C THR A 64 8.94 -6.55 -14.33
N LEU A 65 9.29 -7.48 -15.23
CA LEU A 65 8.75 -8.83 -15.22
C LEU A 65 9.19 -9.67 -14.00
N SER A 66 10.20 -9.21 -13.24
CA SER A 66 10.60 -9.79 -11.95
C SER A 66 9.81 -9.25 -10.76
N GLY A 67 8.89 -8.30 -11.00
CA GLY A 67 8.02 -7.70 -9.99
C GLY A 67 8.62 -6.51 -9.24
N ASP A 68 9.78 -6.01 -9.68
CA ASP A 68 10.28 -4.73 -9.17
C ASP A 68 9.39 -3.62 -9.70
N ARG A 69 9.18 -2.57 -8.91
CA ARG A 69 8.30 -1.46 -9.27
C ARG A 69 8.87 -0.14 -8.82
N VAL A 70 8.50 0.92 -9.54
CA VAL A 70 8.71 2.30 -9.10
C VAL A 70 7.37 3.01 -9.00
N GLY A 71 7.13 3.66 -7.87
CA GLY A 71 5.97 4.51 -7.65
C GLY A 71 6.21 5.94 -8.12
N LYS A 72 5.48 6.90 -7.56
CA LYS A 72 5.70 8.33 -7.81
C LYS A 72 6.95 8.91 -7.11
N GLY A 73 7.68 8.08 -6.35
CA GLY A 73 8.91 8.47 -5.64
C GLY A 73 8.71 9.06 -4.24
N GLU A 74 7.47 9.24 -3.76
CA GLU A 74 7.24 9.83 -2.42
C GLU A 74 7.37 8.80 -1.26
N GLY A 75 7.43 7.50 -1.55
CA GLY A 75 7.67 6.45 -0.55
C GLY A 75 6.48 6.09 0.36
N TYR A 76 5.28 6.62 0.13
CA TYR A 76 4.14 6.39 1.02
C TYR A 76 3.58 4.97 0.98
N SER A 77 3.55 4.32 -0.19
CA SER A 77 3.06 2.94 -0.30
C SER A 77 3.98 1.94 0.39
N GLU A 78 5.28 2.20 0.40
CA GLU A 78 6.28 1.43 1.12
C GLU A 78 6.07 1.57 2.64
N LEU A 79 5.82 2.79 3.13
CA LEU A 79 5.50 3.06 4.54
C LEU A 79 4.17 2.40 4.97
N GLU A 80 3.12 2.53 4.15
CA GLU A 80 1.82 1.89 4.39
C GLU A 80 1.97 0.38 4.54
N PHE A 81 2.69 -0.26 3.61
CA PHE A 81 2.95 -1.69 3.66
C PHE A 81 3.78 -2.09 4.90
N ALA A 82 4.85 -1.34 5.18
CA ALA A 82 5.74 -1.60 6.30
C ALA A 82 5.01 -1.54 7.65
N ILE A 83 4.17 -0.53 7.87
CA ILE A 83 3.34 -0.41 9.08
C ILE A 83 2.38 -1.61 9.18
N LEU A 84 1.68 -1.94 8.10
CA LEU A 84 0.78 -3.10 8.08
C LEU A 84 1.53 -4.41 8.33
N ARG A 85 2.78 -4.51 7.89
CA ARG A 85 3.64 -5.69 8.06
C ARG A 85 4.03 -5.87 9.53
N GLU A 86 4.43 -4.80 10.20
CA GLU A 86 4.78 -4.82 11.63
C GLU A 86 3.58 -5.14 12.52
N LEU A 87 2.39 -4.70 12.12
CA LEU A 87 1.13 -5.01 12.80
C LEU A 87 0.57 -6.40 12.46
N GLY A 88 1.29 -7.19 11.64
CA GLY A 88 0.88 -8.54 11.25
C GLY A 88 -0.36 -8.60 10.35
N LYS A 89 -0.76 -7.47 9.76
CA LYS A 89 -1.93 -7.37 8.88
C LYS A 89 -1.63 -7.85 7.46
N VAL A 90 -0.38 -7.74 7.03
CA VAL A 90 0.13 -8.33 5.78
C VAL A 90 1.36 -9.19 6.06
N GLY A 91 1.71 -10.07 5.12
CA GLY A 91 2.97 -10.78 5.18
C GLY A 91 3.54 -11.22 3.85
N GLU A 92 4.59 -12.05 3.90
CA GLU A 92 5.31 -12.52 2.70
C GLU A 92 4.35 -13.16 1.69
N ASN A 93 3.37 -13.90 2.18
CA ASN A 93 2.38 -14.60 1.38
C ASN A 93 1.16 -13.75 1.00
N THR A 94 1.01 -12.52 1.52
CA THR A 94 -0.08 -11.62 1.12
C THR A 94 0.18 -11.12 -0.31
N PRO A 95 -0.63 -11.48 -1.31
CA PRO A 95 -0.39 -11.06 -2.68
C PRO A 95 -0.41 -9.53 -2.85
N ILE A 96 0.47 -9.02 -3.70
CA ILE A 96 0.56 -7.62 -4.07
C ILE A 96 0.32 -7.50 -5.57
N ALA A 97 -0.73 -6.78 -5.96
CA ALA A 97 -1.10 -6.57 -7.34
C ALA A 97 -0.90 -5.11 -7.76
N THR A 98 -0.64 -4.91 -9.04
CA THR A 98 -0.63 -3.59 -9.67
C THR A 98 -1.32 -3.64 -11.02
N THR A 99 -1.80 -2.47 -11.46
CA THR A 99 -2.33 -2.26 -12.80
C THR A 99 -1.46 -1.24 -13.51
N VAL A 100 -0.96 -1.60 -14.69
CA VAL A 100 -0.11 -0.75 -15.52
C VAL A 100 -0.47 -0.93 -16.99
N HIS A 101 -0.14 0.05 -17.83
CA HIS A 101 -0.17 -0.13 -19.28
C HIS A 101 1.03 -0.97 -19.74
N ASP A 102 0.92 -1.67 -20.87
CA ASP A 102 1.98 -2.55 -21.39
C ASP A 102 3.33 -1.83 -21.57
N ILE A 103 3.29 -0.54 -21.97
CA ILE A 103 4.48 0.32 -22.13
C ILE A 103 5.20 0.63 -20.81
N GLN A 104 4.53 0.47 -19.66
CA GLN A 104 5.10 0.71 -18.34
C GLN A 104 5.86 -0.54 -17.83
N ILE A 105 5.89 -1.62 -18.60
CA ILE A 105 6.76 -2.77 -18.34
C ILE A 105 8.15 -2.44 -18.91
N VAL A 106 9.12 -2.29 -18.01
CA VAL A 106 10.50 -1.93 -18.34
C VAL A 106 11.46 -3.07 -18.01
N LYS A 107 12.68 -2.98 -18.55
CA LYS A 107 13.70 -4.02 -18.36
C LYS A 107 14.23 -4.07 -16.93
N GLU A 108 14.48 -2.90 -16.35
CA GLU A 108 15.11 -2.77 -15.03
C GLU A 108 14.61 -1.53 -14.30
N ILE A 109 14.62 -1.61 -12.97
CA ILE A 109 14.27 -0.54 -12.06
C ILE A 109 15.31 -0.58 -10.94
N PRO A 110 15.94 0.56 -10.57
CA PRO A 110 16.77 0.63 -9.37
C PRO A 110 15.94 0.31 -8.13
N ILE A 111 16.50 -0.48 -7.22
CA ILE A 111 15.76 -0.99 -6.07
C ILE A 111 16.42 -0.60 -4.75
N GLU A 112 15.56 -0.30 -3.80
CA GLU A 112 15.93 -0.08 -2.40
C GLU A 112 15.46 -1.26 -1.53
N PRO A 113 16.08 -1.48 -0.34
CA PRO A 113 15.71 -2.56 0.55
C PRO A 113 14.24 -2.52 0.98
N PHE A 114 13.68 -1.33 1.17
CA PHE A 114 12.29 -1.10 1.59
C PHE A 114 11.27 -1.18 0.44
N ASP A 115 11.71 -1.32 -0.81
CA ASP A 115 10.80 -1.40 -1.94
C ASP A 115 9.96 -2.68 -1.88
N VAL A 116 8.66 -2.51 -2.09
CA VAL A 116 7.68 -3.58 -2.02
C VAL A 116 7.46 -4.17 -3.41
N PRO A 117 7.94 -5.40 -3.70
CA PRO A 117 7.75 -6.03 -5.00
C PRO A 117 6.30 -6.45 -5.23
N VAL A 118 5.88 -6.57 -6.49
CA VAL A 118 4.55 -7.06 -6.89
C VAL A 118 4.59 -8.53 -7.26
N ASP A 119 3.50 -9.24 -6.94
CA ASP A 119 3.24 -10.63 -7.31
C ASP A 119 2.40 -10.76 -8.59
N ILE A 120 1.58 -9.74 -8.88
CA ILE A 120 0.63 -9.77 -10.00
C ILE A 120 0.69 -8.44 -10.74
N ILE A 121 0.92 -8.50 -12.05
CA ILE A 121 0.89 -7.35 -12.95
C ILE A 121 -0.28 -7.55 -13.91
N ALA A 122 -1.28 -6.67 -13.85
CA ALA A 122 -2.38 -6.66 -14.79
C ALA A 122 -2.19 -5.52 -15.80
N THR A 123 -2.20 -5.86 -17.08
CA THR A 123 -2.24 -4.91 -18.20
C THR A 123 -3.56 -5.04 -18.97
N PRO A 124 -3.87 -4.11 -19.89
CA PRO A 124 -4.99 -4.29 -20.80
C PRO A 124 -4.94 -5.57 -21.63
N THR A 125 -3.75 -6.12 -21.90
CA THR A 125 -3.58 -7.29 -22.78
C THR A 125 -3.37 -8.61 -22.04
N THR A 126 -2.86 -8.58 -20.81
CA THR A 126 -2.49 -9.81 -20.10
C THR A 126 -2.44 -9.65 -18.58
N ILE A 127 -2.48 -10.78 -17.88
CA ILE A 127 -2.21 -10.87 -16.44
C ILE A 127 -0.97 -11.73 -16.24
N ILE A 128 0.05 -11.14 -15.64
CA ILE A 128 1.34 -11.78 -15.37
C ILE A 128 1.40 -12.10 -13.87
N ARG A 129 1.58 -13.39 -13.55
CA ARG A 129 1.93 -13.83 -12.20
C ARG A 129 3.45 -13.90 -12.10
N VAL A 130 4.01 -13.09 -11.22
CA VAL A 130 5.45 -12.91 -11.09
C VAL A 130 6.04 -14.02 -10.24
N ASN A 131 7.08 -14.68 -10.75
CA ASN A 131 7.96 -15.48 -9.91
C ASN A 131 9.01 -14.55 -9.29
N ARG A 132 8.67 -13.97 -8.13
CA ARG A 132 9.49 -12.94 -7.48
C ARG A 132 10.86 -13.50 -7.09
N ARG A 133 11.89 -12.68 -7.28
CA ARG A 133 13.27 -12.97 -6.86
C ARG A 133 13.62 -12.45 -5.47
N ARG A 134 12.80 -11.55 -4.92
CA ARG A 134 13.04 -10.83 -3.67
C ARG A 134 11.90 -11.06 -2.67
N GLU A 135 12.26 -11.16 -1.40
CA GLU A 135 11.32 -11.09 -0.28
C GLU A 135 10.67 -9.70 -0.19
N LYS A 136 9.49 -9.64 0.42
CA LYS A 136 8.89 -8.35 0.79
C LYS A 136 9.61 -7.79 2.02
N PRO A 137 9.63 -6.45 2.20
CA PRO A 137 10.21 -5.86 3.40
C PRO A 137 9.51 -6.38 4.65
N ARG A 138 10.29 -6.54 5.74
CA ARG A 138 9.81 -7.15 6.98
C ARG A 138 9.11 -6.16 7.93
N GLY A 139 9.17 -4.88 7.62
CA GLY A 139 8.63 -3.80 8.43
C GLY A 139 9.24 -2.47 8.01
N LEU A 140 9.28 -1.50 8.93
CA LEU A 140 9.97 -0.23 8.73
C LEU A 140 11.47 -0.44 8.91
N TYR A 141 12.25 0.14 8.00
CA TYR A 141 13.70 0.25 8.15
C TYR A 141 14.03 1.67 8.59
N ILE A 142 14.16 1.85 9.90
CA ILE A 142 14.29 3.15 10.58
C ILE A 142 15.52 3.91 10.08
N GLU A 143 16.59 3.20 9.73
CA GLU A 143 17.82 3.74 9.18
C GLU A 143 17.63 4.46 7.83
N PHE A 144 16.55 4.19 7.10
CA PHE A 144 16.19 4.88 5.85
C PHE A 144 15.16 6.01 6.05
N LEU A 145 14.67 6.23 7.28
CA LEU A 145 13.71 7.29 7.57
C LEU A 145 14.41 8.60 7.96
N THR A 146 14.24 9.62 7.13
CA THR A 146 14.74 10.97 7.47
C THR A 146 13.83 11.63 8.51
N LYS A 147 14.42 12.52 9.34
CA LYS A 147 13.64 13.35 10.29
C LYS A 147 12.54 14.15 9.59
N GLU A 148 12.85 14.70 8.41
CA GLU A 148 11.88 15.43 7.59
C GLU A 148 10.72 14.54 7.15
N LYS A 149 10.99 13.30 6.71
CA LYS A 149 9.95 12.36 6.31
C LYS A 149 9.03 12.02 7.50
N ILE A 150 9.60 11.79 8.68
CA ILE A 150 8.83 11.52 9.90
C ILE A 150 7.98 12.74 10.26
N GLN A 151 8.55 13.94 10.30
CA GLN A 151 7.80 15.15 10.69
C GLN A 151 6.71 15.53 9.69
N SER A 152 6.93 15.29 8.39
CA SER A 152 5.94 15.57 7.34
C SER A 152 4.85 14.50 7.20
N THR A 153 4.96 13.38 7.93
CA THR A 153 4.02 12.25 7.88
C THR A 153 3.42 11.99 9.27
N PRO A 154 2.33 12.70 9.64
CA PRO A 154 1.75 12.65 11.00
C PRO A 154 1.46 11.24 11.50
N TYR A 155 0.86 10.39 10.66
CA TYR A 155 0.51 9.01 11.05
C TYR A 155 1.76 8.18 11.36
N LEU A 156 2.82 8.31 10.55
CA LEU A 156 4.09 7.63 10.78
C LEU A 156 4.72 8.10 12.10
N LYS A 157 4.72 9.41 12.36
CA LYS A 157 5.26 9.97 13.60
C LYS A 157 4.54 9.41 14.83
N GLU A 158 3.21 9.44 14.84
CA GLU A 158 2.41 8.89 15.94
C GLU A 158 2.64 7.38 16.11
N TYR A 159 2.67 6.64 15.01
CA TYR A 159 2.95 5.20 15.02
C TYR A 159 4.32 4.90 15.64
N LEU A 160 5.38 5.60 15.21
CA LEU A 160 6.73 5.42 15.75
C LEU A 160 6.79 5.73 17.25
N GLN A 161 6.14 6.81 17.69
CA GLN A 161 6.09 7.21 19.10
C GLN A 161 5.44 6.13 19.97
N ARG A 162 4.32 5.53 19.52
CA ARG A 162 3.66 4.44 20.24
C ARG A 162 4.47 3.15 20.25
N ARG A 163 5.12 2.82 19.13
CA ARG A 163 5.72 1.50 18.92
C ARG A 163 7.14 1.37 19.47
N TYR A 164 7.91 2.47 19.46
CA TYR A 164 9.35 2.46 19.74
C TYR A 164 9.77 3.30 20.95
N ASN A 165 8.83 3.83 21.75
CA ASN A 165 9.08 4.58 23.00
C ASN A 165 10.39 5.41 22.99
N GLY A 166 10.35 6.64 22.47
CA GLY A 166 11.45 7.60 22.65
C GLY A 166 12.26 7.99 21.40
N LEU A 167 11.62 8.03 20.22
CA LEU A 167 12.11 8.81 19.07
C LEU A 167 11.51 10.23 19.05
#